data_AF-A0A7R9Z076-F1
#
_entry.id   AF-A0A7R9Z076-F1
#
_cell.length_a   1.000
_cell.length_b   1.000
_cell.length_c   1.000
_cell.angle_alpha   90.00
_cell.angle_beta   90.00
_cell.angle_gamma   90.00
#
_symmetry.space_group_name_H-M   'P 1'
#
loop_
_entity.id
_entity.type
_entity.pdbx_description
1 polymer ?
#
loop_
_entity_poly.entity_id
_entity_poly.type
_entity_poly.pdbx_seq_one_letter_code
_entity_poly.pdbx_strand_id
1 'polypeptide(L)'
;FSVVHGVGTAHRYNISFFDMGDKKSELSHKVTDKPCNQVVWSPAGHTCILAGLDSLSGVMEFYNVDTQSSIITQEHMQCNHVEYDPSGRFVMSAKKQPMVDMNEIAMRDRVENGYMLWTFQGQRIHEEGKNRFFQFIWRPRPRSLLSEAEEKKVHKNLKKHMQAFAEADKEVARRRRLVGLVEKRRL
;
A
#
# COMPACT_ATOMS: atom_id res chain seq x y z
N PHE A 1 15.11 9.34 3.61
CA PHE A 1 13.76 9.95 3.73
C PHE A 1 13.44 10.71 2.43
N SER A 2 12.19 11.14 2.21
CA SER A 2 11.80 11.89 1.00
C SER A 2 11.15 13.22 1.35
N VAL A 3 11.30 14.20 0.46
CA VAL A 3 10.64 15.50 0.56
C VAL A 3 9.87 15.79 -0.73
N VAL A 4 8.59 16.11 -0.60
CA VAL A 4 7.73 16.60 -1.70
C VAL A 4 7.83 18.12 -1.74
N HIS A 5 8.16 18.69 -2.90
CA HIS A 5 8.27 20.14 -3.09
C HIS A 5 7.74 20.54 -4.47
N GLY A 6 7.03 21.66 -4.52
CA GLY A 6 6.43 22.18 -5.75
C GLY A 6 7.44 22.93 -6.61
N VAL A 7 7.23 22.91 -7.93
CA VAL A 7 7.91 23.82 -8.87
C VAL A 7 6.85 24.47 -9.74
N GLY A 8 6.41 25.67 -9.38
CA GLY A 8 5.75 26.67 -10.24
C GLY A 8 4.43 26.33 -10.94
N THR A 9 4.10 25.06 -11.17
CA THR A 9 2.90 24.60 -11.87
C THR A 9 1.89 24.01 -10.87
N ALA A 10 0.61 24.33 -11.06
CA ALA A 10 -0.46 23.83 -10.23
C ALA A 10 -0.51 22.29 -10.28
N HIS A 11 -0.62 21.64 -9.11
CA HIS A 11 -0.85 20.20 -8.97
C HIS A 11 0.26 19.25 -9.46
N ARG A 12 1.46 19.75 -9.73
CA ARG A 12 2.65 18.94 -10.07
C ARG A 12 3.77 19.20 -9.08
N TYR A 13 4.36 18.13 -8.58
CA TYR A 13 5.38 18.18 -7.53
C TYR A 13 6.61 17.36 -7.92
N ASN A 14 7.73 17.78 -7.37
CA ASN A 14 8.97 17.03 -7.37
C ASN A 14 9.12 16.30 -6.04
N ILE A 15 9.68 15.09 -6.09
CA ILE A 15 10.07 14.33 -4.90
C ILE A 15 11.59 14.18 -4.92
N SER A 16 12.23 14.65 -3.86
CA SER A 16 13.67 14.44 -3.63
C SER A 16 13.86 13.35 -2.58
N PHE A 17 14.64 12.33 -2.92
CA PHE A 17 15.01 11.22 -2.04
C PHE A 17 16.41 11.47 -1.46
N PHE A 18 16.52 11.35 -0.14
CA PHE A 18 17.74 11.56 0.61
C PHE A 18 18.17 10.29 1.31
N ASP A 19 19.47 9.99 1.21
CA ASP A 19 20.12 8.95 1.97
C ASP A 19 20.88 9.56 3.16
N MET A 20 21.00 8.81 4.25
CA MET A 20 21.71 9.23 5.45
C MET A 20 23.09 8.58 5.43
N GLY A 21 24.10 9.32 4.97
CA GLY A 21 25.49 8.93 5.17
C GLY A 21 25.92 9.09 6.63
N ASP A 22 27.12 8.61 6.98
CA ASP A 22 27.63 8.57 8.36
C ASP A 22 27.60 9.93 9.11
N LYS A 23 27.65 11.05 8.38
CA LYS A 23 27.72 12.40 8.97
C LYS A 23 26.80 13.44 8.33
N LYS A 24 26.27 13.18 7.13
CA LYS A 24 25.47 14.13 6.35
C LYS A 24 24.40 13.40 5.54
N SER A 25 23.28 14.07 5.34
CA SER A 25 22.25 13.63 4.39
C SER A 25 22.67 14.02 2.98
N GLU A 26 22.64 13.07 2.06
CA GLU A 26 22.97 13.28 0.65
C GLU A 26 21.74 13.08 -0.22
N LEU A 27 21.62 13.88 -1.27
CA LEU A 27 20.55 13.68 -2.25
C LEU A 27 20.87 12.45 -3.08
N SER A 28 20.03 11.42 -2.99
CA SER A 28 20.18 10.18 -3.76
C SER A 28 19.70 10.39 -5.20
N HIS A 29 18.43 10.77 -5.36
CA HIS A 29 17.83 11.00 -6.67
C HIS A 29 16.58 11.87 -6.54
N LYS A 30 16.08 12.35 -7.69
CA LYS A 30 14.91 13.21 -7.77
C LYS A 30 13.94 12.67 -8.81
N VAL A 31 12.68 12.57 -8.43
CA VAL A 31 11.56 12.26 -9.33
C VAL A 31 10.81 13.57 -9.57
N THR A 32 10.62 13.95 -10.82
CA THR A 32 10.05 15.26 -11.19
C THR A 32 8.67 15.14 -11.82
N ASP A 33 7.90 16.22 -11.73
CA ASP A 33 6.62 16.41 -12.44
C ASP A 33 5.57 15.31 -12.15
N LYS A 34 5.44 14.92 -10.88
CA LYS A 34 4.47 13.91 -10.44
C LYS A 34 3.22 14.55 -9.84
N PRO A 35 2.02 14.01 -10.11
CA PRO A 35 0.79 14.40 -9.41
C PRO A 35 0.74 13.76 -8.01
N CYS A 36 1.70 14.10 -7.15
CA CYS A 36 1.90 13.46 -5.85
C CYS A 36 2.01 14.52 -4.74
N ASN A 37 1.13 14.47 -3.75
CA ASN A 37 1.19 15.32 -2.55
C ASN A 37 1.63 14.56 -1.29
N GLN A 38 1.56 13.22 -1.29
CA GLN A 38 1.96 12.41 -0.15
C GLN A 38 2.85 11.23 -0.58
N VAL A 39 3.95 11.04 0.14
CA VAL A 39 4.79 9.84 0.01
C VAL A 39 4.55 8.93 1.19
N VAL A 40 4.07 7.72 0.93
CA VAL A 40 3.81 6.70 1.96
C VAL A 40 4.86 5.60 1.84
N TRP A 41 5.64 5.37 2.90
CA TRP A 41 6.73 4.41 2.88
C TRP A 41 6.27 3.02 3.32
N SER A 42 6.80 1.98 2.68
CA SER A 42 6.66 0.62 3.18
C SER A 42 7.42 0.47 4.50
N PRO A 43 6.82 -0.12 5.56
CA PRO A 43 7.53 -0.46 6.80
C PRO A 43 8.72 -1.41 6.59
N ALA A 44 8.72 -2.16 5.49
CA ALA A 44 9.83 -3.04 5.11
C ALA A 44 10.97 -2.29 4.38
N GLY A 45 10.81 -1.01 4.08
CA GLY A 45 11.74 -0.24 3.25
C GLY A 45 11.60 -0.56 1.76
N HIS A 46 12.62 -0.17 0.97
CA HIS A 46 12.79 -0.43 -0.48
C HIS A 46 11.76 0.17 -1.43
N THR A 47 10.51 0.30 -0.99
CA THR A 47 9.37 0.75 -1.79
C THR A 47 8.58 1.83 -1.06
N CYS A 48 8.00 2.72 -1.84
CA CYS A 48 7.06 3.73 -1.37
C CYS A 48 5.97 3.95 -2.41
N ILE A 49 4.93 4.67 -1.98
CA ILE A 49 3.82 5.08 -2.84
C ILE A 49 3.89 6.58 -2.97
N LEU A 50 3.95 7.06 -4.21
CA LEU A 50 3.76 8.45 -4.56
C LEU A 50 2.26 8.63 -4.80
N ALA A 51 1.55 9.15 -3.81
CA ALA A 51 0.11 9.28 -3.82
C ALA A 51 -0.31 10.72 -4.13
N GLY A 52 -1.19 10.87 -5.12
CA GLY A 52 -1.95 12.07 -5.40
C GLY A 52 -3.32 11.99 -4.75
N LEU A 53 -3.43 12.48 -3.52
CA LEU A 53 -4.68 12.43 -2.75
C LEU A 53 -5.57 13.67 -2.99
N ASP A 54 -6.84 13.53 -2.64
CA ASP A 54 -7.85 14.59 -2.67
C ASP A 54 -7.98 15.22 -4.07
N SER A 55 -7.50 16.47 -4.23
CA SER A 55 -7.56 17.21 -5.50
C SER A 55 -6.70 16.64 -6.62
N LEU A 56 -5.85 15.64 -6.35
CA LEU A 56 -4.93 15.03 -7.33
C LEU A 56 -5.45 13.69 -7.89
N SER A 57 -6.77 13.58 -8.04
CA SER A 57 -7.54 12.48 -8.63
C SER A 57 -7.42 11.08 -7.99
N GLY A 58 -6.48 10.85 -7.09
CA GLY A 58 -6.27 9.56 -6.45
C GLY A 58 -5.30 8.64 -7.18
N VAL A 59 -4.42 9.19 -8.02
CA VAL A 59 -3.37 8.43 -8.70
C VAL A 59 -2.31 8.00 -7.68
N MET A 60 -1.94 6.72 -7.70
CA MET A 60 -0.95 6.12 -6.83
C MET A 60 0.11 5.43 -7.67
N GLU A 61 1.35 5.87 -7.53
CA GLU A 61 2.49 5.25 -8.20
C GLU A 61 3.29 4.43 -7.19
N PHE A 62 3.32 3.12 -7.41
CA PHE A 62 4.14 2.19 -6.64
C PHE A 62 5.57 2.31 -7.13
N TYR A 63 6.45 2.82 -6.28
CA TYR A 63 7.80 3.19 -6.64
C TYR A 63 8.82 2.37 -5.86
N ASN A 64 9.81 1.83 -6.57
CA ASN A 64 10.95 1.15 -5.99
C ASN A 64 12.11 2.15 -5.89
N VAL A 65 12.53 2.42 -4.65
CA VAL A 65 13.55 3.42 -4.33
C VAL A 65 14.95 2.91 -4.63
N ASP A 66 15.19 1.60 -4.50
CA ASP A 66 16.49 0.98 -4.75
C ASP A 66 16.81 0.95 -6.24
N THR A 67 15.83 0.56 -7.06
CA THR A 67 15.95 0.52 -8.53
C THR A 67 15.61 1.86 -9.18
N GLN A 68 15.17 2.84 -8.38
CA GLN A 68 14.74 4.16 -8.83
C GLN A 68 13.71 4.11 -9.97
N SER A 69 12.77 3.17 -9.87
CA SER A 69 11.84 2.88 -10.96
C SER A 69 10.42 2.67 -10.46
N SER A 70 9.47 3.11 -11.28
CA SER A 70 8.04 2.88 -11.08
C SER A 70 7.73 1.41 -11.37
N ILE A 71 7.12 0.74 -10.40
CA ILE A 71 6.65 -0.64 -10.55
C ILE A 71 5.36 -0.62 -11.38
N ILE A 72 4.37 0.15 -10.92
CA ILE A 72 3.08 0.30 -11.58
C ILE A 72 2.40 1.58 -11.09
N THR A 73 1.57 2.17 -11.95
CA THR A 73 0.66 3.25 -11.58
C THR A 73 -0.75 2.69 -11.51
N GLN A 74 -1.44 2.99 -10.41
CA GLN A 74 -2.83 2.63 -10.18
C GLN A 74 -3.63 3.87 -9.82
N GLU A 75 -4.95 3.75 -9.84
CA GLU A 75 -5.86 4.83 -9.49
C GLU A 75 -6.93 4.30 -8.54
N HIS A 76 -7.18 5.07 -7.49
CA HIS A 76 -8.38 4.95 -6.67
C HIS A 76 -9.03 6.33 -6.67
N MET A 77 -10.09 6.48 -7.47
CA MET A 77 -10.75 7.77 -7.67
C MET A 77 -11.14 8.41 -6.35
N GLN A 78 -10.81 9.70 -6.21
CA GLN A 78 -11.10 10.51 -5.01
C GLN A 78 -10.50 9.93 -3.71
N CYS A 79 -9.45 9.12 -3.83
CA CYS A 79 -8.74 8.60 -2.68
C CYS A 79 -8.17 9.75 -1.83
N ASN A 80 -8.46 9.70 -0.54
CA ASN A 80 -7.98 10.68 0.45
C ASN A 80 -7.15 10.02 1.55
N HIS A 81 -6.87 8.73 1.44
CA HIS A 81 -6.09 8.01 2.43
C HIS A 81 -5.42 6.78 1.86
N VAL A 82 -4.12 6.64 2.14
CA VAL A 82 -3.31 5.48 1.76
C VAL A 82 -2.44 5.07 2.93
N GLU A 83 -2.35 3.77 3.22
CA GLU A 83 -1.53 3.23 4.29
C GLU A 83 -1.03 1.82 3.95
N TYR A 84 0.24 1.55 4.29
CA TYR A 84 0.78 0.20 4.27
C TYR A 84 0.34 -0.61 5.48
N ASP A 85 0.19 -1.91 5.30
CA ASP A 85 0.08 -2.81 6.44
C ASP A 85 1.42 -2.87 7.22
N PRO A 86 1.42 -3.20 8.52
CA PRO A 86 2.64 -3.28 9.33
C PRO A 86 3.71 -4.25 8.81
N SER A 87 3.36 -5.19 7.93
CA SER A 87 4.33 -6.08 7.28
C SER A 87 4.91 -5.56 5.96
N GLY A 88 4.36 -4.49 5.39
CA GLY A 88 4.79 -3.89 4.11
C GLY A 88 4.42 -4.71 2.87
N ARG A 89 3.56 -5.72 3.00
CA ARG A 89 3.15 -6.62 1.89
C ARG A 89 1.89 -6.16 1.19
N PHE A 90 1.06 -5.40 1.90
CA PHE A 90 -0.22 -4.90 1.45
C PHE A 90 -0.30 -3.41 1.64
N VAL A 91 -1.09 -2.80 0.76
CA VAL A 91 -1.42 -1.39 0.77
C VAL A 91 -2.93 -1.29 0.78
N MET A 92 -3.45 -0.38 1.59
CA MET A 92 -4.84 0.02 1.54
C MET A 92 -4.91 1.45 1.02
N SER A 93 -5.83 1.69 0.09
CA SER A 93 -6.24 3.04 -0.28
C SER A 93 -7.73 3.19 -0.04
N ALA A 94 -8.17 4.39 0.31
CA ALA A 94 -9.51 4.63 0.81
C ALA A 94 -10.04 6.01 0.43
N LYS A 95 -11.35 6.05 0.16
CA LYS A 95 -12.15 7.26 0.18
C LYS A 95 -12.98 7.25 1.46
N LYS A 96 -12.52 8.02 2.46
CA LYS A 96 -13.20 8.18 3.75
C LYS A 96 -14.00 9.46 3.77
N GLN A 97 -15.12 9.46 4.49
CA GLN A 97 -15.86 10.68 4.79
C GLN A 97 -15.59 11.17 6.23
N PRO A 98 -15.66 12.49 6.50
CA PRO A 98 -15.59 13.03 7.85
C PRO A 98 -16.77 12.57 8.72
N MET A 99 -16.57 12.49 10.03
CA MET A 99 -17.66 12.21 10.98
C MET A 99 -18.54 13.44 11.28
N VAL A 100 -18.00 14.66 11.13
CA VAL A 100 -18.54 15.86 11.79
C VAL A 100 -19.36 16.76 10.85
N ASP A 101 -19.07 16.74 9.55
CA ASP A 101 -19.79 17.56 8.58
C ASP A 101 -20.88 16.73 7.90
N MET A 102 -22.11 16.80 8.42
CA MET A 102 -23.33 16.27 7.79
C MET A 102 -24.03 17.36 6.94
N ASN A 103 -23.30 18.37 6.48
CA ASN A 103 -23.88 19.42 5.63
C ASN A 103 -24.11 18.89 4.20
N GLU A 104 -24.91 19.59 3.39
CA GLU A 104 -25.39 19.09 2.08
C GLU A 104 -24.25 18.67 1.11
N ILE A 105 -23.06 19.27 1.22
CA ILE A 105 -21.87 18.96 0.43
C ILE A 105 -21.28 17.58 0.79
N ALA A 106 -21.18 17.26 2.09
CA ALA A 106 -20.69 15.97 2.57
C ALA A 106 -21.70 14.83 2.34
N MET A 107 -22.98 15.16 2.14
CA MET A 107 -24.00 14.21 1.72
C MET A 107 -23.84 13.81 0.24
N ARG A 108 -23.42 14.75 -0.62
CA ARG A 108 -23.19 14.51 -2.07
C ARG A 108 -21.89 13.75 -2.34
N ASP A 109 -20.89 13.85 -1.47
CA ASP A 109 -19.61 13.13 -1.59
C ASP A 109 -19.65 11.67 -1.06
N ARG A 110 -20.85 11.12 -0.82
CA ARG A 110 -21.04 9.74 -0.35
C ARG A 110 -20.89 8.67 -1.43
N VAL A 111 -20.92 9.09 -2.68
CA VAL A 111 -20.79 8.20 -3.84
C VAL A 111 -19.39 7.59 -3.82
N GLU A 112 -19.29 6.27 -3.95
CA GLU A 112 -18.03 5.50 -4.04
C GLU A 112 -17.12 5.53 -2.81
N ASN A 113 -17.66 5.81 -1.61
CA ASN A 113 -16.91 5.61 -0.37
C ASN A 113 -16.55 4.14 -0.18
N GLY A 114 -15.36 3.87 0.35
CA GLY A 114 -14.86 2.51 0.51
C GLY A 114 -13.35 2.42 0.57
N TYR A 115 -12.85 1.21 0.39
CA TYR A 115 -11.41 0.93 0.36
C TYR A 115 -11.06 -0.12 -0.68
N MET A 116 -9.83 -0.02 -1.18
CA MET A 116 -9.20 -0.97 -2.08
C MET A 116 -7.95 -1.51 -1.41
N LEU A 117 -7.74 -2.83 -1.55
CA LEU A 117 -6.53 -3.50 -1.10
C LEU A 117 -5.66 -3.84 -2.30
N TRP A 118 -4.37 -3.59 -2.14
CA TRP A 118 -3.35 -3.84 -3.14
C TRP A 118 -2.24 -4.67 -2.51
N THR A 119 -1.58 -5.47 -3.35
CA THR A 119 -0.25 -5.97 -3.02
C THR A 119 0.75 -4.81 -3.03
N PHE A 120 1.92 -4.98 -2.41
CA PHE A 120 3.02 -4.01 -2.52
C PHE A 120 3.53 -3.80 -3.96
N GLN A 121 3.19 -4.71 -4.88
CA GLN A 121 3.50 -4.61 -6.31
C GLN A 121 2.41 -3.85 -7.10
N GLY A 122 1.37 -3.37 -6.41
CA GLY A 122 0.26 -2.63 -7.00
C GLY A 122 -0.80 -3.46 -7.71
N GLN A 123 -0.80 -4.78 -7.57
CA GLN A 123 -1.95 -5.60 -7.98
C GLN A 123 -3.13 -5.43 -7.01
N ARG A 124 -4.33 -5.09 -7.53
CA ARG A 124 -5.57 -5.02 -6.73
C ARG A 124 -6.00 -6.43 -6.29
N ILE A 125 -6.25 -6.58 -5.00
CA ILE A 125 -6.67 -7.84 -4.36
C ILE A 125 -8.17 -7.82 -4.07
N HIS A 126 -8.65 -6.70 -3.55
CA HIS A 126 -10.01 -6.57 -3.06
C HIS A 126 -10.48 -5.12 -3.17
N GLU A 127 -11.78 -4.95 -3.31
CA GLU A 127 -12.45 -3.66 -3.33
C GLU A 127 -13.78 -3.82 -2.62
N GLU A 128 -14.05 -2.91 -1.69
CA GLU A 128 -15.31 -2.88 -0.96
C GLU A 128 -15.82 -1.46 -0.84
N GLY A 129 -16.94 -1.21 -1.50
CA GLY A 129 -17.74 -0.01 -1.28
C GLY A 129 -18.41 -0.09 0.08
N LYS A 130 -18.28 0.97 0.87
CA LYS A 130 -18.95 1.12 2.17
C LYS A 130 -19.65 2.45 2.28
N ASN A 131 -20.96 2.38 2.48
CA ASN A 131 -21.73 3.53 2.91
C ASN A 131 -21.23 3.98 4.29
N ARG A 132 -21.09 5.29 4.47
CA ARG A 132 -20.62 5.90 5.72
C ARG A 132 -19.27 5.33 6.19
N PHE A 133 -18.27 5.36 5.32
CA PHE A 133 -16.93 4.88 5.63
C PHE A 133 -16.06 5.98 6.26
N PHE A 134 -15.71 5.83 7.54
CA PHE A 134 -15.00 6.89 8.29
C PHE A 134 -13.52 6.60 8.51
N GLN A 135 -13.17 5.33 8.70
CA GLN A 135 -11.83 4.93 9.10
C GLN A 135 -11.48 3.56 8.58
N PHE A 136 -10.23 3.44 8.16
CA PHE A 136 -9.52 2.19 8.03
C PHE A 136 -8.26 2.31 8.88
N ILE A 137 -7.92 1.28 9.64
CA ILE A 137 -6.63 1.16 10.30
C ILE A 137 -6.19 -0.29 10.25
N TRP A 138 -4.93 -0.51 9.95
CA TRP A 138 -4.35 -1.83 10.11
C TRP A 138 -4.18 -2.14 11.60
N ARG A 139 -4.45 -3.39 11.99
CA ARG A 139 -4.11 -3.83 13.34
C ARG A 139 -2.57 -3.81 13.50
N PRO A 140 -2.03 -3.08 14.49
CA PRO A 140 -0.59 -3.09 14.74
C PRO A 140 -0.09 -4.50 15.00
N ARG A 141 1.09 -4.83 14.47
CA ARG A 141 1.72 -6.12 14.72
C ARG A 141 2.54 -6.03 16.01
N PRO A 142 2.29 -6.89 17.02
CA PRO A 142 3.12 -6.93 18.22
C PRO A 142 4.57 -7.31 17.88
N ARG A 143 5.49 -7.02 18.80
CA ARG A 143 6.90 -7.38 18.64
C ARG A 143 7.05 -8.89 18.45
N SER A 144 8.06 -9.25 17.66
CA SER A 144 8.44 -10.65 17.43
C SER A 144 8.69 -11.34 18.77
N LEU A 145 8.15 -12.55 18.91
CA LEU A 145 8.45 -13.42 20.07
C LEU A 145 9.78 -14.16 19.89
N LEU A 146 10.39 -14.07 18.71
CA LEU A 146 11.64 -14.74 18.40
C LEU A 146 12.82 -13.95 18.98
N SER A 147 13.80 -14.68 19.50
CA SER A 147 15.11 -14.12 19.80
C SER A 147 15.86 -13.75 18.52
N GLU A 148 16.85 -12.86 18.61
CA GLU A 148 17.68 -12.48 17.45
C GLU A 148 18.37 -13.69 16.78
N ALA A 149 18.74 -14.70 17.57
CA ALA A 149 19.36 -15.91 17.05
C ALA A 149 18.38 -16.74 16.20
N GLU A 150 17.13 -16.84 16.63
CA GLU A 150 16.07 -17.51 15.90
C GLU A 150 15.70 -16.75 14.63
N GLU A 151 15.61 -15.42 14.70
CA GLU A 151 15.38 -14.59 13.52
C GLU A 151 16.49 -14.78 12.49
N LYS A 152 17.76 -14.75 12.91
CA LYS A 152 18.91 -15.04 12.02
C LYS A 152 18.82 -16.44 11.41
N LYS A 153 18.37 -17.44 12.18
CA LYS A 153 18.17 -18.81 11.69
C LYS A 153 17.05 -18.88 10.65
N VAL A 154 15.94 -18.17 10.84
CA VAL A 154 14.85 -18.07 9.87
C VAL A 154 15.34 -17.41 8.58
N HIS A 155 16.07 -16.30 8.67
CA HIS A 155 16.63 -15.61 7.51
C HIS A 155 17.59 -16.51 6.71
N LYS A 156 18.46 -17.26 7.38
CA LYS A 156 19.36 -18.22 6.72
C LYS A 156 18.61 -19.34 5.99
N ASN A 157 17.48 -19.80 6.54
CA ASN A 157 16.69 -20.89 5.99
C ASN A 157 15.48 -20.42 5.16
N LEU A 158 15.44 -19.14 4.79
CA LEU A 158 14.25 -18.52 4.19
C LEU A 158 13.78 -19.24 2.93
N LYS A 159 14.70 -19.65 2.03
CA LYS A 159 14.36 -20.40 0.81
C LYS A 159 13.61 -21.70 1.10
N LYS A 160 14.03 -22.44 2.14
CA LYS A 160 13.38 -23.69 2.55
C LYS A 160 11.98 -23.41 3.10
N HIS A 161 11.84 -22.39 3.94
CA HIS A 161 10.54 -21.98 4.46
C HIS A 161 9.60 -21.53 3.34
N MET A 162 10.08 -20.73 2.39
CA MET A 162 9.31 -20.28 1.22
C MET A 162 8.77 -21.44 0.40
N GLN A 163 9.60 -22.45 0.11
CA GLN A 163 9.18 -23.65 -0.62
C GLN A 163 8.08 -24.41 0.13
N ALA A 164 8.27 -24.64 1.43
CA ALA A 164 7.28 -25.32 2.27
C ALA A 164 5.94 -24.57 2.33
N PHE A 165 5.95 -23.24 2.46
CA PHE A 165 4.73 -22.42 2.44
C PHE A 165 4.06 -22.44 1.07
N ALA A 166 4.81 -22.34 -0.02
CA ALA A 166 4.26 -22.37 -1.37
C ALA A 166 3.58 -23.73 -1.68
N GLU A 167 4.16 -24.84 -1.20
CA GLU A 167 3.56 -26.17 -1.33
C GLU A 167 2.28 -26.31 -0.50
N ALA A 168 2.30 -25.86 0.76
CA ALA A 168 1.12 -25.85 1.62
C ALA A 168 -0.02 -25.00 1.04
N ASP A 169 0.29 -23.80 0.52
CA ASP A 169 -0.70 -22.90 -0.10
C ASP A 169 -1.32 -23.52 -1.36
N LYS A 170 -0.51 -24.21 -2.19
CA LYS A 170 -1.02 -24.96 -3.35
C LYS A 170 -2.00 -26.05 -2.95
N GLU A 171 -1.70 -26.80 -1.89
CA GLU A 171 -2.57 -27.88 -1.43
C GLU A 171 -3.88 -27.33 -0.82
N VAL A 172 -3.81 -26.23 -0.06
CA VAL A 172 -5.00 -25.54 0.44
C VAL A 172 -5.88 -25.04 -0.72
N ALA A 173 -5.27 -24.45 -1.75
CA ALA A 173 -5.99 -23.98 -2.93
C ALA A 173 -6.66 -25.13 -3.69
N ARG A 174 -5.96 -26.26 -3.85
CA ARG A 174 -6.50 -27.49 -4.45
C ARG A 174 -7.70 -28.01 -3.67
N ARG A 175 -7.59 -28.09 -2.35
CA ARG A 175 -8.68 -28.54 -1.47
C ARG A 175 -9.90 -27.63 -1.57
N ARG A 176 -9.72 -26.30 -1.56
CA ARG A 176 -10.83 -25.34 -1.73
C ARG A 176 -11.54 -25.53 -3.08
N ARG A 177 -10.79 -25.73 -4.17
CA ARG A 177 -11.36 -26.01 -5.49
C ARG A 177 -12.19 -27.30 -5.51
N LEU A 178 -11.67 -28.37 -4.89
CA LEU A 178 -12.39 -29.65 -4.81
C LEU A 178 -13.70 -29.52 -4.02
N VAL A 179 -13.68 -28.85 -2.87
CA VAL A 179 -14.89 -28.62 -2.06
C VAL A 179 -15.93 -27.83 -2.85
N GLY A 180 -15.54 -26.73 -3.49
CA GLY A 180 -16.46 -25.93 -4.30
C GLY A 180 -17.04 -26.68 -5.52
N LEU A 181 -16.28 -27.62 -6.10
CA LEU A 181 -16.78 -28.52 -7.15
C LEU A 181 -17.81 -29.52 -6.61
N VAL A 182 -17.60 -30.06 -5.41
CA VAL A 182 -18.55 -30.99 -4.77
C VAL A 182 -19.85 -30.26 -4.40
N GLU A 183 -19.77 -29.04 -3.88
CA GLU A 183 -20.95 -28.22 -3.57
C GLU A 183 -21.75 -27.88 -4.83
N LYS A 184 -21.08 -27.49 -5.93
CA LYS A 184 -21.76 -27.24 -7.22
C LYS A 184 -22.42 -28.49 -7.83
N ARG A 185 -21.94 -29.69 -7.50
CA ARG A 185 -22.56 -30.96 -7.95
C ARG A 185 -23.76 -31.38 -7.10
N ARG A 186 -23.95 -30.74 -5.94
CA ARG A 186 -25.08 -31.02 -5.02
C ARG A 186 -26.27 -30.09 -5.24
N LEU A 187 -26.08 -29.00 -5.99
CA LEU A 187 -27.12 -28.09 -6.48
C LEU A 187 -27.59 -28.55 -7.86
#